data_AF-A0A3P1XNF5-F1
#
_entry.id   AF-A0A3P1XNF5-F1
#
_cell.length_a   1.000
_cell.length_b   1.000
_cell.length_c   1.000
_cell.angle_alpha   90.00
_cell.angle_beta   90.00
_cell.angle_gamma   90.00
#
_symmetry.space_group_name_H-M   'P 1'
#
loop_
_entity.id
_entity.type
_entity.pdbx_description
1 polymer ?
#
loop_
_entity_poly.entity_id
_entity_poly.type
_entity_poly.pdbx_seq_one_letter_code
_entity_poly.pdbx_strand_id
1 'polypeptide(L)'
;MFNNTWNRIIEWFNDRSERNQLIRHFNQSARNSFICGTSPTLLNASISKGISLYRHQFSAWMNTGFRLQALSGRPLSKEEMVFIGNVILNDTELIRRLVVLGWDTLEVHDNVGTFGCRWKLIDYAQIGVALCQENK
;
A
#
# COMPACT_ATOMS: atom_id res chain seq x y z
N MET A 1 3.62 -20.92 28.41
CA MET A 1 4.61 -20.83 27.32
C MET A 1 4.55 -19.41 26.78
N PHE A 2 5.63 -18.64 26.93
CA PHE A 2 5.69 -17.29 26.38
C PHE A 2 5.72 -17.38 24.85
N ASN A 3 4.64 -16.95 24.21
CA ASN A 3 4.64 -16.64 22.78
C ASN A 3 5.52 -15.41 22.60
N ASN A 4 6.82 -15.64 22.52
CA ASN A 4 7.80 -14.57 22.33
C ASN A 4 7.49 -13.89 21.00
N THR A 5 7.21 -12.59 21.05
CA THR A 5 7.04 -11.71 19.87
C THR A 5 8.15 -11.94 18.83
N TRP A 6 9.34 -12.31 19.29
CA TRP A 6 10.49 -12.74 18.49
C TRP A 6 10.24 -13.93 17.55
N ASN A 7 9.47 -14.94 17.95
CA ASN A 7 9.13 -16.06 17.08
C ASN A 7 8.15 -15.64 15.97
N ARG A 8 7.24 -14.68 16.26
CA ARG A 8 6.37 -14.08 15.23
C ARG A 8 7.14 -13.22 14.23
N ILE A 9 8.21 -12.57 14.68
CA ILE A 9 9.11 -11.78 13.81
C ILE A 9 9.84 -12.69 12.81
N ILE A 10 10.22 -13.92 13.19
CA ILE A 10 10.92 -14.85 12.30
C ILE A 10 9.98 -15.47 11.25
N GLU A 11 8.71 -15.75 11.61
CA GLU A 11 7.69 -16.21 10.64
C GLU A 11 7.36 -15.15 9.58
N TRP A 12 7.52 -13.86 9.91
CA TRP A 12 7.26 -12.73 9.00
C TRP A 12 8.19 -12.65 7.78
N PHE A 13 9.37 -13.28 7.82
CA PHE A 13 10.41 -13.07 6.81
C PHE A 13 10.25 -13.89 5.52
N ASN A 14 9.08 -14.47 5.27
CA ASN A 14 8.79 -15.01 3.94
C ASN A 14 8.18 -13.94 3.02
N ASP A 15 8.91 -12.81 2.90
CA ASP A 15 8.47 -11.52 2.34
C ASP A 15 7.68 -11.66 1.04
N ARG A 16 8.14 -12.50 0.08
CA ARG A 16 7.44 -12.66 -1.21
C ARG A 16 6.06 -13.31 -1.06
N SER A 17 5.92 -14.30 -0.19
CA SER A 17 4.64 -14.97 0.04
C SER A 17 3.65 -14.02 0.72
N GLU A 18 4.13 -13.25 1.69
CA GLU A 18 3.33 -12.25 2.41
C GLU A 18 2.90 -11.11 1.50
N ARG A 19 3.80 -10.65 0.61
CA ARG A 19 3.47 -9.62 -0.37
C ARG A 19 2.35 -10.06 -1.33
N ASN A 20 2.43 -11.28 -1.83
CA ASN A 20 1.40 -11.86 -2.69
C ASN A 20 0.09 -12.07 -1.94
N GLN A 21 0.17 -12.53 -0.68
CA GLN A 21 -0.98 -12.70 0.19
C GLN A 21 -1.68 -11.37 0.48
N LEU A 22 -0.93 -10.30 0.77
CA LEU A 22 -1.48 -8.97 0.98
C LEU A 22 -2.23 -8.47 -0.25
N ILE A 23 -1.66 -8.62 -1.46
CA ILE A 23 -2.36 -8.24 -2.69
C ILE A 23 -3.65 -9.03 -2.89
N ARG A 24 -3.64 -10.34 -2.65
CA ARG A 24 -4.83 -11.18 -2.77
C ARG A 24 -5.92 -10.74 -1.79
N HIS A 25 -5.56 -10.50 -0.53
CA HIS A 25 -6.50 -10.04 0.51
C HIS A 25 -7.05 -8.65 0.22
N PHE A 26 -6.20 -7.73 -0.21
CA PHE A 26 -6.63 -6.39 -0.63
C PHE A 26 -7.65 -6.49 -1.77
N ASN A 27 -7.35 -7.27 -2.81
CA ASN A 27 -8.24 -7.43 -3.96
C ASN A 27 -9.56 -8.12 -3.59
N GLN A 28 -9.53 -9.11 -2.70
CA GLN A 28 -10.76 -9.73 -2.22
C GLN A 28 -11.61 -8.73 -1.43
N SER A 29 -11.00 -7.94 -0.56
CA SER A 29 -11.68 -6.92 0.24
C SER A 29 -12.27 -5.83 -0.66
N ALA A 30 -11.50 -5.34 -1.64
CA ALA A 30 -11.97 -4.33 -2.60
C ALA A 30 -13.16 -4.83 -3.42
N ARG A 31 -13.14 -6.10 -3.88
CA ARG A 31 -14.28 -6.72 -4.56
C ARG A 31 -15.50 -6.80 -3.67
N ASN A 32 -15.34 -7.27 -2.43
CA ASN A 32 -16.45 -7.38 -1.48
C ASN A 32 -17.06 -5.99 -1.18
N SER A 33 -16.23 -4.97 -0.94
CA SER A 33 -16.68 -3.60 -0.71
C SER A 33 -17.42 -3.01 -1.90
N PHE A 34 -17.01 -3.34 -3.14
CA PHE A 34 -17.72 -2.93 -4.33
C PHE A 34 -19.08 -3.65 -4.47
N ILE A 35 -19.11 -4.98 -4.28
CA ILE A 35 -20.35 -5.78 -4.32
C ILE A 35 -21.37 -5.32 -3.28
N CYS A 36 -20.91 -5.01 -2.06
CA CYS A 36 -21.76 -4.52 -0.99
C CYS A 36 -22.17 -3.04 -1.15
N GLY A 37 -21.65 -2.32 -2.15
CA GLY A 37 -21.96 -0.91 -2.39
C GLY A 37 -21.25 0.07 -1.44
N THR A 38 -20.32 -0.40 -0.61
CA THR A 38 -19.52 0.44 0.31
C THR A 38 -18.51 1.30 -0.44
N SER A 39 -17.96 0.80 -1.55
CA SER A 39 -17.09 1.55 -2.45
C SER A 39 -17.76 1.72 -3.81
N PRO A 40 -17.83 2.94 -4.37
CA PRO A 40 -18.39 3.18 -5.71
C PRO A 40 -17.44 2.77 -6.84
N THR A 41 -16.20 2.40 -6.52
CA THR A 41 -15.17 2.07 -7.52
C THR A 41 -14.45 0.78 -7.12
N LEU A 42 -14.31 -0.13 -8.07
CA LEU A 42 -13.54 -1.34 -7.89
C LEU A 42 -12.04 -1.04 -8.03
N LEU A 43 -11.28 -1.34 -6.98
CA LEU A 43 -9.83 -1.24 -7.00
C LEU A 43 -9.20 -2.61 -7.21
N ASN A 44 -8.10 -2.64 -7.98
CA ASN A 44 -7.28 -3.82 -8.18
C ASN A 44 -5.81 -3.50 -7.91
N ALA A 45 -5.25 -4.11 -6.88
CA ALA A 45 -3.86 -4.05 -6.51
C ALA A 45 -2.99 -5.02 -7.33
N SER A 46 -1.78 -4.57 -7.65
CA SER A 46 -0.73 -5.33 -8.34
C SER A 46 0.65 -4.84 -7.90
N ILE A 47 1.68 -5.59 -8.29
CA ILE A 47 3.08 -5.20 -8.06
C ILE A 47 3.60 -4.46 -9.30
N SER A 48 4.28 -3.33 -9.09
CA SER A 48 4.99 -2.60 -10.15
C SER A 48 6.45 -2.34 -9.77
N LYS A 49 7.25 -1.77 -10.70
CA LYS A 49 8.68 -1.51 -10.49
C LYS A 49 8.96 -0.57 -9.31
N GLY A 50 8.04 0.35 -9.01
CA GLY A 50 8.25 1.44 -8.05
C GLY A 50 9.19 2.52 -8.57
N ILE A 51 9.53 3.49 -7.71
CA ILE A 51 10.40 4.64 -8.02
C ILE A 51 11.67 4.55 -7.18
N SER A 52 12.84 4.55 -7.83
CA SER A 52 14.13 4.38 -7.16
C SER A 52 14.42 5.46 -6.11
N LEU A 53 13.94 6.69 -6.33
CA LEU A 53 14.08 7.81 -5.40
C LEU A 53 13.26 7.65 -4.11
N TYR A 54 12.27 6.74 -4.09
CA TYR A 54 11.39 6.52 -2.93
C TYR A 54 11.92 5.44 -2.00
N ARG A 55 12.97 4.74 -2.41
CA ARG A 55 13.57 3.63 -1.66
C ARG A 55 13.95 4.04 -0.23
N HIS A 56 13.79 3.08 0.68
CA HIS A 56 14.17 3.17 2.08
C HIS A 56 14.82 1.86 2.54
N GLN A 57 15.24 1.79 3.81
CA GLN A 57 15.99 0.66 4.36
C GLN A 57 15.28 -0.70 4.23
N PHE A 58 13.94 -0.71 4.26
CA PHE A 58 13.13 -1.93 4.07
C PHE A 58 12.79 -2.26 2.61
N SER A 59 13.14 -1.42 1.63
CA SER A 59 12.73 -1.63 0.23
C SER A 59 13.25 -2.97 -0.31
N ALA A 60 12.34 -3.76 -0.89
CA ALA A 60 12.73 -4.97 -1.61
C ALA A 60 13.70 -4.65 -2.75
N TRP A 61 14.47 -5.64 -3.19
CA TRP A 61 15.47 -5.44 -4.25
C TRP A 61 14.84 -5.03 -5.59
N MET A 62 13.68 -5.59 -5.93
CA MET A 62 12.92 -5.27 -7.14
C MET A 62 11.43 -5.18 -6.87
N ASN A 63 10.73 -4.56 -7.82
CA ASN A 63 9.28 -4.51 -7.87
C ASN A 63 8.68 -3.87 -6.61
N THR A 64 9.11 -2.66 -6.25
CA THR A 64 8.76 -2.02 -4.97
C THR A 64 7.48 -1.17 -5.02
N GLY A 65 6.77 -1.18 -6.16
CA GLY A 65 5.51 -0.47 -6.33
C GLY A 65 4.31 -1.30 -5.89
N PHE A 66 3.48 -0.72 -5.02
CA PHE A 66 2.13 -1.17 -4.73
C PHE A 66 1.18 -0.35 -5.61
N ARG A 67 0.71 -0.98 -6.69
CA ARG A 67 -0.04 -0.31 -7.74
C ARG A 67 -1.52 -0.61 -7.61
N LEU A 68 -2.34 0.43 -7.55
CA LEU A 68 -3.79 0.38 -7.57
C LEU A 68 -4.31 0.85 -8.92
N GLN A 69 -5.03 -0.05 -9.57
CA GLN A 69 -5.83 0.27 -10.75
C GLN A 69 -7.28 0.49 -10.32
N ALA A 70 -7.85 1.63 -10.67
CA ALA A 70 -9.25 1.93 -10.43
C ALA A 70 -10.06 1.67 -11.71
N LEU A 71 -11.09 0.82 -11.60
CA LEU A 71 -12.04 0.56 -12.69
C LEU A 71 -13.23 1.51 -12.55
N SER A 72 -13.28 2.53 -13.42
CA SER A 72 -14.32 3.57 -13.38
C SER A 72 -15.07 3.72 -14.72
N GLY A 73 -14.77 2.89 -15.72
CA GLY A 73 -15.41 2.89 -17.04
C GLY A 73 -15.05 4.10 -17.93
N ARG A 74 -14.29 5.05 -17.38
CA ARG A 74 -13.76 6.24 -18.05
C ARG A 74 -12.37 6.56 -17.51
N PRO A 75 -11.59 7.42 -18.17
CA PRO A 75 -10.38 7.96 -17.58
C PRO A 75 -10.67 8.69 -16.25
N LEU A 76 -9.77 8.56 -15.28
CA LEU A 76 -9.84 9.30 -14.03
C LEU A 76 -9.14 10.65 -14.16
N SER A 77 -9.69 11.68 -13.51
CA SER A 77 -8.97 12.93 -13.32
C SER A 77 -7.81 12.75 -12.33
N LYS A 78 -6.86 13.68 -12.34
CA LYS A 78 -5.76 13.71 -11.37
C LYS A 78 -6.29 13.80 -9.94
N GLU A 79 -7.30 14.63 -9.72
CA GLU A 79 -7.93 14.87 -8.42
C GLU A 79 -8.59 13.58 -7.89
N GLU A 80 -9.24 12.80 -8.76
CA GLU A 80 -9.83 11.51 -8.40
C GLU A 80 -8.77 10.47 -8.01
N MET A 81 -7.67 10.40 -8.78
CA MET A 81 -6.54 9.54 -8.42
C MET A 81 -5.89 9.96 -7.10
N VAL A 82 -5.77 11.27 -6.86
CA VAL A 82 -5.25 11.81 -5.59
C VAL A 82 -6.20 11.49 -4.44
N PHE A 83 -7.51 11.60 -4.64
CA PHE A 83 -8.50 11.22 -3.63
C PHE A 83 -8.35 9.74 -3.23
N ILE A 84 -8.28 8.83 -4.21
CA ILE A 84 -8.04 7.40 -3.96
C ILE A 84 -6.72 7.21 -3.21
N GLY A 85 -5.65 7.88 -3.65
CA GLY A 85 -4.36 7.86 -2.97
C GLY A 85 -4.47 8.26 -1.50
N ASN A 86 -5.13 9.37 -1.20
CA ASN A 86 -5.31 9.87 0.16
C ASN A 86 -6.13 8.92 1.03
N VAL A 87 -7.15 8.25 0.49
CA VAL A 87 -7.90 7.22 1.24
C VAL A 87 -6.95 6.11 1.73
N ILE A 88 -6.04 5.66 0.87
CA ILE A 88 -5.07 4.61 1.22
C ILE A 88 -3.97 5.13 2.16
N LEU A 89 -3.46 6.33 1.91
CA LEU A 89 -2.40 6.95 2.70
C LEU A 89 -2.83 7.29 4.14
N ASN A 90 -4.14 7.46 4.36
CA ASN A 90 -4.69 7.66 5.71
C ASN A 90 -4.82 6.36 6.52
N ASP A 91 -4.77 5.19 5.88
CA ASP A 91 -4.71 3.91 6.59
C ASP A 91 -3.26 3.60 7.02
N THR A 92 -2.89 4.13 8.18
CA THR A 92 -1.52 4.02 8.70
C THR A 92 -1.11 2.56 8.95
N GLU A 93 -2.04 1.66 9.29
CA GLU A 93 -1.72 0.24 9.46
C GLU A 93 -1.30 -0.39 8.13
N LEU A 94 -2.10 -0.17 7.08
CA LEU A 94 -1.78 -0.64 5.74
C LEU A 94 -0.44 -0.06 5.27
N ILE A 95 -0.20 1.24 5.43
CA ILE A 95 1.06 1.88 5.01
C ILE A 95 2.26 1.26 5.73
N ARG A 96 2.19 1.05 7.05
CA ARG A 96 3.27 0.41 7.80
C ARG A 96 3.51 -1.02 7.33
N ARG A 97 2.44 -1.78 7.07
CA ARG A 97 2.54 -3.14 6.53
C ARG A 97 3.20 -3.16 5.16
N LEU A 98 2.85 -2.22 4.27
CA LEU A 98 3.48 -2.08 2.95
C LEU A 98 4.98 -1.76 3.06
N VAL A 99 5.34 -0.83 3.93
CA VAL A 99 6.74 -0.44 4.17
C VAL A 99 7.58 -1.62 4.68
N VAL A 100 7.08 -2.34 5.69
CA VAL A 100 7.81 -3.48 6.30
C VAL A 100 7.97 -4.63 5.30
N LEU A 101 6.97 -4.87 4.46
CA LEU A 101 7.02 -5.86 3.37
C LEU A 101 7.82 -5.40 2.14
N GLY A 102 8.45 -4.23 2.22
CA GLY A 102 9.41 -3.73 1.23
C GLY A 102 8.83 -3.09 -0.02
N TRP A 103 7.58 -2.59 0.05
CA TRP A 103 7.10 -1.60 -0.90
C TRP A 103 7.52 -0.19 -0.48
N ASP A 104 7.94 0.63 -1.44
CA ASP A 104 8.33 2.03 -1.21
C ASP A 104 7.46 3.04 -1.96
N THR A 105 6.69 2.57 -2.94
CA THR A 105 5.91 3.42 -3.82
C THR A 105 4.45 2.98 -3.81
N LEU A 106 3.54 3.90 -3.49
CA LEU A 106 2.13 3.78 -3.87
C LEU A 106 1.96 4.36 -5.27
N GLU A 107 1.27 3.66 -6.16
CA GLU A 107 0.92 4.13 -7.49
C GLU A 107 -0.59 3.96 -7.70
N VAL A 108 -1.29 5.03 -8.07
CA VAL A 108 -2.71 4.98 -8.46
C VAL A 108 -2.82 5.36 -9.93
N HIS A 109 -3.48 4.55 -10.72
CA HIS A 109 -3.78 4.84 -12.12
C HIS A 109 -5.17 4.31 -12.49
N ASP A 110 -5.69 4.75 -13.63
CA ASP A 110 -6.95 4.25 -14.17
C ASP A 110 -6.72 3.06 -15.13
N ASN A 111 -7.82 2.54 -15.70
CA ASN A 111 -7.79 1.42 -16.64
C ASN A 111 -7.73 1.82 -18.11
N VAL A 112 -7.64 3.11 -18.43
CA VAL A 112 -7.76 3.63 -19.81
C VAL A 112 -6.66 4.64 -20.16
N GLY A 113 -6.29 5.51 -19.23
CA GLY A 113 -5.28 6.54 -19.40
C GLY A 113 -3.84 6.03 -19.25
N THR A 114 -2.90 6.92 -19.56
CA THR A 114 -1.45 6.67 -19.51
C THR A 114 -0.77 7.28 -18.28
N PHE A 115 -1.54 7.99 -17.44
CA PHE A 115 -1.04 8.75 -16.30
C PHE A 115 -1.41 8.09 -14.97
N GLY A 116 -0.55 8.25 -13.96
CA GLY A 116 -0.79 7.78 -12.61
C GLY A 116 -0.15 8.70 -11.58
N CYS A 117 -0.76 8.77 -10.39
CA CYS A 117 -0.23 9.49 -9.25
C CYS A 117 0.63 8.55 -8.40
N ARG A 118 1.71 9.07 -7.81
CA ARG A 118 2.66 8.26 -7.02
C ARG A 118 3.06 8.96 -5.74
N TRP A 119 3.29 8.16 -4.70
CA TRP A 119 3.69 8.64 -3.38
C TRP A 119 4.79 7.76 -2.79
N LYS A 120 5.68 8.41 -2.04
CA LYS A 120 6.72 7.74 -1.25
C LYS A 120 6.09 7.26 0.06
N LEU A 121 5.96 5.94 0.23
CA LEU A 121 5.19 5.33 1.31
C LEU A 121 5.72 5.67 2.72
N ILE A 122 7.05 5.74 2.87
CA ILE A 122 7.67 5.95 4.19
C ILE A 122 7.26 7.28 4.85
N ASP A 123 6.94 8.30 4.04
CA ASP A 123 6.55 9.62 4.51
C ASP A 123 5.19 9.59 5.22
N TYR A 124 4.39 8.54 5.00
CA TYR A 124 3.05 8.34 5.56
C TYR A 124 3.01 7.27 6.66
N ALA A 125 4.13 6.60 6.95
CA ALA A 125 4.19 5.52 7.93
C ALA A 125 4.16 6.01 9.39
N GLN A 126 4.23 7.33 9.62
CA GLN A 126 4.24 7.96 10.95
C GLN A 126 5.26 7.30 11.89
N ILE A 127 6.47 7.06 11.38
CA ILE A 127 7.54 6.42 12.15
C ILE A 127 8.02 7.40 13.22
N GLY A 128 8.14 6.93 14.46
CA GLY A 128 8.71 7.72 15.57
C GLY A 128 7.75 8.73 16.21
N VAL A 129 6.50 8.88 15.74
CA VAL A 129 5.55 9.86 16.30
C VAL A 129 5.32 9.66 17.81
N ALA A 130 5.26 8.41 18.30
CA ALA A 130 5.11 8.12 19.72
C ALA A 130 6.37 8.46 20.56
N LEU A 131 7.58 8.40 19.97
CA LEU A 131 8.83 8.74 20.64
C LEU A 131 9.02 10.25 20.80
N CYS A 132 8.34 11.05 19.96
CA CYS A 132 8.36 12.51 20.04
C CYS A 132 7.41 13.09 21.10
N GLN A 133 6.55 12.28 21.73
CA GLN A 133 5.56 12.74 22.71
C GLN A 133 6.08 12.80 24.16
N GLU A 134 7.32 12.41 24.44
CA GLU A 134 7.90 12.40 25.80
C GLU A 134 8.64 13.70 26.21
N ASN A 135 8.52 14.80 25.45
CA ASN A 135 9.20 16.06 25.75
C ASN A 135 8.26 17.26 25.97
N LYS A 136 7.09 17.06 26.60
CA LYS A 136 6.24 18.15 27.10
C LYS A 136 5.72 17.88 28.49
#